data_AF-A0A7X1PES8-F1
#
_entry.id   AF-A0A7X1PES8-F1
#
_cell.length_a   1.000
_cell.length_b   1.000
_cell.length_c   1.000
_cell.angle_alpha   90.00
_cell.angle_beta   90.00
_cell.angle_gamma   90.00
#
_symmetry.space_group_name_H-M   'P 1'
#
loop_
_entity.id
_entity.type
_entity.pdbx_description
1 polymer ?
#
loop_
_entity_poly.entity_id
_entity_poly.type
_entity_poly.pdbx_seq_one_letter_code
_entity_poly.pdbx_strand_id
1 'polypeptide(L)'
;MTSTSYEVVYALGWLQVGDLPGQGPPGHATAVLAGLLAMIIGAVLCAALAFQSAKMPLTEWLAPAGVAFVTARFFIFDPYYAPQLRRFSDGGVVSEGWLLALVITAAIAALVIRRYSSPGHALGSIVLVLAVFTAVLQGAGHEATKERNFGLGLVLM
;
A
#
# COMPACT_ATOMS: atom_id res chain seq x y z
N MET A 1 -8.55 -6.65 -6.57
CA MET A 1 -7.68 -7.71 -7.11
C MET A 1 -6.94 -7.28 -8.37
N THR A 2 -7.59 -6.69 -9.38
CA THR A 2 -6.92 -6.19 -10.60
C THR A 2 -5.78 -5.21 -10.35
N SER A 3 -5.98 -4.23 -9.45
CA SER A 3 -4.94 -3.29 -9.01
C SER A 3 -3.76 -4.00 -8.32
N THR A 4 -4.03 -4.98 -7.45
CA THR A 4 -2.98 -5.81 -6.82
C THR A 4 -2.17 -6.59 -7.85
N SER A 5 -2.83 -7.22 -8.82
CA SER A 5 -2.16 -7.95 -9.90
C SER A 5 -1.26 -7.03 -10.73
N TYR A 6 -1.71 -5.80 -11.02
CA TYR A 6 -0.90 -4.80 -11.72
C TYR A 6 0.39 -4.46 -10.96
N GLU A 7 0.29 -4.18 -9.66
CA GLU A 7 1.46 -3.86 -8.83
C GLU A 7 2.42 -5.05 -8.70
N VAL A 8 1.90 -6.29 -8.64
CA VAL A 8 2.74 -7.50 -8.64
C VAL A 8 3.50 -7.64 -9.96
N VAL A 9 2.82 -7.47 -11.09
CA VAL A 9 3.46 -7.51 -12.42
C VAL A 9 4.53 -6.43 -12.54
N TYR A 10 4.29 -5.24 -11.99
CA TYR A 10 5.27 -4.18 -11.95
C TYR A 10 6.46 -4.52 -11.04
N ALA A 11 6.22 -5.09 -9.86
CA ALA A 11 7.25 -5.48 -8.90
C ALA A 11 8.17 -6.58 -9.45
N LEU A 12 7.62 -7.46 -10.30
CA LEU A 12 8.37 -8.48 -11.02
C LEU A 12 9.22 -7.91 -12.17
N GLY A 13 9.11 -6.61 -12.47
CA GLY A 13 9.85 -5.95 -13.54
C GLY A 13 9.35 -6.29 -14.95
N TRP A 14 8.13 -6.84 -15.07
CA TRP A 14 7.55 -7.16 -16.38
C TRP A 14 6.99 -5.92 -17.09
N LEU A 15 6.72 -4.84 -16.36
CA LEU A 15 6.43 -3.53 -16.92
C LEU A 15 7.71 -2.68 -16.94
N GLN A 16 8.03 -2.12 -18.10
CA GLN A 16 9.16 -1.20 -18.22
C GLN A 16 8.88 0.10 -17.46
N VAL A 17 9.83 0.50 -16.63
CA VAL A 17 9.93 1.86 -16.10
C VAL A 17 10.38 2.76 -17.25
N GLY A 18 9.80 3.95 -17.38
CA GLY A 18 10.21 4.89 -18.42
C GLY A 18 11.65 5.36 -18.26
N ASP A 19 12.23 5.90 -19.33
CA ASP A 19 13.63 6.35 -19.34
C ASP A 19 13.84 7.68 -18.61
N LEU A 20 12.76 8.42 -18.34
CA LEU A 20 12.79 9.75 -17.72
C LEU A 20 12.23 9.73 -16.28
N PRO A 21 12.80 10.52 -15.36
CA PRO A 21 12.28 10.68 -14.01
C PRO A 21 10.78 11.01 -14.01
N GLY A 22 10.01 10.26 -13.22
CA GLY A 22 8.56 10.41 -13.10
C GLY A 22 7.73 9.68 -14.16
N GLN A 23 8.36 9.07 -15.18
CA GLN A 23 7.66 8.23 -16.15
C GLN A 23 7.43 6.83 -15.58
N GLY A 24 6.32 6.65 -14.87
CA GLY A 24 5.83 5.33 -14.48
C GLY A 24 5.17 4.59 -15.65
N PRO A 25 4.95 3.27 -15.51
CA PRO A 25 4.22 2.50 -16.50
C PRO A 25 2.78 3.03 -16.69
N PRO A 26 2.21 2.89 -17.90
CA PRO A 26 0.90 3.43 -18.22
C PRO A 26 -0.19 2.86 -17.30
N GLY A 27 -0.96 3.75 -16.67
CA GLY A 27 -2.04 3.38 -15.75
C GLY A 27 -1.63 3.19 -14.29
N HIS A 28 -0.36 3.40 -13.92
CA HIS A 28 0.09 3.26 -12.53
C HIS A 28 -0.73 4.13 -11.56
N ALA A 29 -0.90 5.43 -11.85
CA ALA A 29 -1.68 6.32 -10.99
C ALA A 29 -3.12 5.85 -10.81
N THR A 30 -3.75 5.35 -11.88
CA THR A 30 -5.11 4.81 -11.84
C THR A 30 -5.21 3.53 -11.01
N ALA A 31 -4.25 2.61 -11.18
CA ALA A 31 -4.20 1.37 -10.41
C ALA A 31 -4.02 1.66 -8.91
N VAL A 32 -3.16 2.61 -8.57
CA VAL A 32 -2.92 3.03 -7.18
C VAL A 32 -4.17 3.66 -6.58
N LEU A 33 -4.80 4.62 -7.28
CA LEU A 33 -6.01 5.27 -6.81
C LEU A 33 -7.15 4.26 -6.61
N ALA A 34 -7.33 3.33 -7.56
CA ALA A 34 -8.32 2.26 -7.43
C ALA A 34 -8.04 1.35 -6.22
N GLY A 35 -6.77 1.02 -5.96
CA GLY A 35 -6.36 0.24 -4.79
C GLY A 35 -6.67 0.96 -3.48
N LEU A 36 -6.34 2.25 -3.38
CA LEU A 36 -6.64 3.08 -2.22
C LEU A 36 -8.15 3.17 -1.96
N LEU A 37 -8.95 3.47 -2.99
CA LEU A 37 -10.41 3.54 -2.86
C LEU A 37 -11.00 2.20 -2.45
N ALA A 38 -10.53 1.08 -3.02
CA ALA A 38 -10.98 -0.25 -2.64
C ALA A 38 -10.69 -0.56 -1.15
N MET A 39 -9.51 -0.18 -0.65
CA MET A 39 -9.18 -0.35 0.77
C MET A 39 -10.04 0.54 1.68
N ILE A 40 -10.32 1.78 1.31
CA ILE A 40 -11.20 2.69 2.06
C ILE A 40 -12.62 2.11 2.13
N ILE A 41 -13.17 1.68 0.99
CA ILE A 41 -14.50 1.06 0.93
C ILE A 41 -14.53 -0.20 1.79
N GLY A 42 -13.50 -1.05 1.70
CA GLY A 42 -13.35 -2.24 2.54
C GLY A 42 -13.29 -1.90 4.04
N ALA A 43 -12.58 -0.83 4.42
CA ALA A 43 -12.48 -0.39 5.81
C ALA A 43 -13.83 0.07 6.36
N VAL A 44 -14.59 0.85 5.58
CA VAL A 44 -15.94 1.31 5.93
C VAL A 44 -16.90 0.14 6.04
N LEU A 45 -16.85 -0.81 5.10
CA LEU A 45 -17.68 -2.02 5.13
C LEU A 45 -17.39 -2.86 6.39
N CYS A 46 -16.11 -3.13 6.69
CA CYS A 46 -15.70 -3.83 7.91
C CYS A 46 -16.18 -3.09 9.16
N ALA A 47 -16.03 -1.76 9.23
CA ALA A 47 -16.53 -0.99 10.37
C ALA A 47 -18.04 -1.13 10.54
N ALA A 48 -18.81 -0.98 9.46
CA ALA A 48 -20.27 -1.12 9.49
C ALA A 48 -20.71 -2.52 9.96
N LEU A 49 -20.05 -3.58 9.47
CA LEU A 49 -20.33 -4.96 9.87
C LEU A 49 -19.94 -5.24 11.33
N ALA A 50 -18.90 -4.58 11.85
CA ALA A 50 -18.52 -4.69 13.25
C ALA A 50 -19.64 -4.18 14.18
N PHE A 51 -20.29 -3.06 13.83
CA PHE A 51 -21.41 -2.50 14.59
C PHE A 51 -22.70 -3.32 14.48
N GLN A 52 -22.95 -3.93 13.33
CA GLN A 52 -24.16 -4.73 13.11
C GLN A 52 -24.01 -6.18 13.61
N SER A 53 -22.79 -6.60 13.99
CA SER A 53 -22.45 -7.99 14.31
C SER A 53 -22.80 -9.00 13.20
N ALA A 54 -23.00 -8.50 11.97
CA ALA A 54 -23.40 -9.29 10.82
C ALA A 54 -22.23 -10.14 10.31
N LYS A 55 -22.56 -11.28 9.70
CA LYS A 55 -21.60 -12.14 9.01
C LYS A 55 -21.83 -11.98 7.52
N MET A 56 -20.80 -11.56 6.81
CA MET A 56 -20.80 -11.52 5.36
C MET A 56 -19.65 -12.41 4.87
N PRO A 57 -19.92 -13.40 4.00
CA PRO A 57 -18.86 -14.21 3.45
C PRO A 57 -17.90 -13.33 2.64
N LEU A 58 -16.61 -13.70 2.63
CA LEU A 58 -15.52 -13.04 1.90
C LEU A 58 -14.90 -11.81 2.58
N THR A 59 -15.48 -11.29 3.66
CA THR A 59 -14.89 -10.13 4.37
C THR A 59 -13.57 -10.47 5.05
N GLU A 60 -13.33 -11.75 5.35
CA GLU A 60 -12.07 -12.24 5.88
C GLU A 60 -10.88 -12.01 4.92
N TRP A 61 -11.14 -11.81 3.62
CA TRP A 61 -10.10 -11.59 2.61
C TRP A 61 -9.80 -10.12 2.33
N LEU A 62 -10.62 -9.18 2.82
CA LEU A 62 -10.45 -7.76 2.52
C LEU A 62 -9.13 -7.20 3.05
N ALA A 63 -8.84 -7.43 4.33
CA ALA A 63 -7.60 -6.97 4.95
C ALA A 63 -6.35 -7.63 4.32
N PRO A 64 -6.29 -8.97 4.14
CA PRO A 64 -5.19 -9.61 3.40
C PRO A 64 -4.99 -9.06 1.99
N ALA A 65 -6.07 -8.82 1.23
CA ALA A 65 -5.97 -8.29 -0.13
C ALA A 65 -5.43 -6.84 -0.17
N GLY A 66 -5.86 -6.00 0.78
CA GLY A 66 -5.32 -4.64 0.93
C GLY A 66 -3.84 -4.65 1.28
N VAL A 67 -3.42 -5.47 2.25
CA VAL A 67 -2.00 -5.56 2.63
C VAL A 67 -1.15 -6.21 1.54
N ALA A 68 -1.68 -7.15 0.76
CA ALA A 68 -0.99 -7.68 -0.42
C ALA A 68 -0.72 -6.58 -1.46
N PHE A 69 -1.67 -5.66 -1.68
CA PHE A 69 -1.45 -4.49 -2.54
C PHE A 69 -0.34 -3.59 -2.01
N VAL A 70 -0.35 -3.24 -0.71
CA VAL A 70 0.72 -2.42 -0.08
C VAL A 70 2.08 -3.10 -0.16
N THR A 71 2.10 -4.42 0.01
CA THR A 71 3.32 -5.23 -0.06
C THR A 71 3.88 -5.24 -1.47
N ALA A 72 3.03 -5.44 -2.49
CA ALA A 72 3.46 -5.34 -3.88
C ALA A 72 4.06 -3.95 -4.17
N ARG A 73 3.35 -2.88 -3.76
CA ARG A 73 3.80 -1.49 -3.90
C ARG A 73 5.10 -1.20 -3.16
N PHE A 74 5.39 -1.86 -2.04
CA PHE A 74 6.65 -1.69 -1.33
C PHE A 74 7.87 -2.14 -2.16
N PHE A 75 7.70 -3.12 -3.05
CA PHE A 75 8.76 -3.71 -3.84
C PHE A 75 8.82 -3.23 -5.30
N ILE A 76 7.87 -2.42 -5.77
CA ILE A 76 7.96 -1.81 -7.10
C ILE A 76 9.08 -0.75 -7.15
N PHE A 77 9.56 -0.48 -8.36
CA PHE A 77 10.46 0.63 -8.62
C PHE A 77 9.72 1.97 -8.49
N ASP A 78 10.35 2.92 -7.79
CA ASP A 78 9.86 4.28 -7.69
C ASP A 78 10.15 5.01 -9.01
N PRO A 79 9.10 5.40 -9.78
CA PRO A 79 9.29 6.11 -11.04
C PRO A 79 10.05 7.43 -10.89
N TYR A 80 10.05 8.03 -9.70
CA TYR A 80 10.76 9.26 -9.41
C TYR A 80 12.28 9.14 -9.65
N TYR A 81 12.85 7.97 -9.36
CA TYR A 81 14.28 7.71 -9.50
C TYR A 81 14.66 7.04 -10.82
N ALA A 82 13.76 6.97 -11.80
CA ALA A 82 14.13 6.48 -13.12
C ALA A 82 15.30 7.30 -13.70
N PRO A 83 16.31 6.67 -14.34
CA PRO A 83 16.43 5.25 -14.67
C PRO A 83 17.20 4.40 -13.63
N GLN A 84 17.45 4.92 -12.43
CA GLN A 84 18.31 4.30 -11.41
C GLN A 84 17.68 3.08 -10.72
N LEU A 85 16.43 2.72 -11.08
CA LEU A 85 15.70 1.53 -10.61
C LEU A 85 15.74 1.35 -9.08
N ARG A 86 15.54 2.43 -8.34
CA ARG A 86 15.40 2.40 -6.87
C ARG A 86 13.98 1.95 -6.49
N ARG A 87 13.85 1.11 -5.46
CA ARG A 87 12.55 0.64 -4.97
C ARG A 87 12.01 1.51 -3.84
N PHE A 88 10.71 1.45 -3.58
CA PHE A 88 10.13 2.11 -2.39
C PHE A 88 10.65 1.54 -1.07
N SER A 89 11.15 0.30 -1.07
CA SER A 89 11.84 -0.31 0.08
C SER A 89 13.17 0.34 0.42
N ASP A 90 13.81 1.03 -0.54
CA ASP A 90 15.19 1.46 -0.39
C ASP A 90 15.25 2.83 0.29
N GLY A 91 15.28 2.86 1.62
CA GLY A 91 15.46 4.08 2.41
C GLY A 91 14.20 4.97 2.53
N GLY A 92 13.02 4.39 2.36
CA GLY A 92 11.74 5.05 2.61
C GLY A 92 11.39 5.18 4.10
N VAL A 93 10.26 5.85 4.39
CA VAL A 93 9.72 6.03 5.75
C VAL A 93 9.20 4.71 6.33
N VAL A 94 8.77 3.79 5.47
CA VAL A 94 8.22 2.50 5.87
C VAL A 94 9.34 1.46 5.95
N SER A 95 9.50 0.84 7.11
CA SER A 95 10.49 -0.24 7.30
C SER A 95 9.93 -1.62 6.93
N GLU A 96 10.81 -2.56 6.58
CA GLU A 96 10.45 -3.96 6.32
C GLU A 96 9.76 -4.61 7.53
N GLY A 97 10.23 -4.31 8.74
CA GLY A 97 9.63 -4.79 9.99
C GLY A 97 8.19 -4.32 10.19
N TRP A 98 7.88 -3.06 9.83
CA TRP A 98 6.51 -2.55 9.85
C TRP A 98 5.62 -3.29 8.85
N LEU A 99 6.11 -3.50 7.63
CA LEU A 99 5.36 -4.22 6.60
C LEU A 99 5.08 -5.68 7.03
N LEU A 100 6.06 -6.37 7.62
CA LEU A 100 5.89 -7.72 8.14
C LEU A 100 4.84 -7.75 9.27
N ALA A 101 4.88 -6.79 10.19
CA ALA A 101 3.88 -6.67 11.25
C ALA A 101 2.47 -6.45 10.67
N LEU A 102 2.34 -5.63 9.62
CA LEU A 102 1.07 -5.39 8.94
C LEU A 102 0.53 -6.66 8.25
N VAL A 103 1.39 -7.44 7.59
CA VAL A 103 1.05 -8.74 6.98
C VAL A 103 0.55 -9.74 8.03
N ILE A 104 1.28 -9.89 9.15
CA ILE A 104 0.89 -10.79 10.24
C ILE A 104 -0.46 -10.35 10.83
N THR A 105 -0.64 -9.04 11.06
CA THR A 105 -1.88 -8.50 11.62
C THR A 105 -3.07 -8.71 10.68
N ALA A 106 -2.87 -8.60 9.37
CA ALA A 106 -3.91 -8.90 8.38
C ALA A 106 -4.32 -10.38 8.38
N ALA A 107 -3.35 -11.28 8.49
CA ALA A 107 -3.62 -12.71 8.61
C ALA A 107 -4.38 -13.03 9.90
N ILE A 108 -3.99 -12.44 11.02
CA ILE A 108 -4.71 -12.57 12.30
C ILE A 108 -6.13 -12.03 12.16
N ALA A 109 -6.33 -10.85 11.55
CA ALA A 109 -7.65 -10.27 11.32
C ALA A 109 -8.56 -11.23 10.54
N ALA A 110 -8.05 -11.81 9.45
CA ALA A 110 -8.77 -12.80 8.66
C ALA A 110 -9.20 -14.02 9.51
N LEU A 111 -8.29 -14.57 10.32
CA LEU A 111 -8.58 -15.70 11.22
C LEU A 111 -9.61 -15.33 12.30
N VAL A 112 -9.50 -14.13 12.89
CA VAL A 112 -10.44 -13.65 13.90
C VAL A 112 -11.82 -13.43 13.30
N ILE A 113 -11.95 -12.85 12.09
CA ILE A 113 -13.26 -12.70 11.40
C ILE A 113 -13.98 -14.03 11.25
N ARG A 114 -13.24 -15.11 10.90
CA ARG A 114 -13.82 -16.46 10.75
C ARG A 114 -14.40 -17.00 12.06
N ARG A 115 -13.82 -16.66 13.20
CA ARG A 115 -14.25 -17.17 14.51
C ARG A 115 -15.20 -16.22 15.24
N TYR A 116 -14.97 -14.92 15.17
CA TYR A 116 -15.64 -13.86 15.90
C TYR A 116 -15.98 -12.70 14.94
N SER A 117 -17.26 -12.55 14.60
CA SER A 117 -17.69 -11.59 13.58
C SER A 117 -17.37 -10.15 13.99
N SER A 118 -17.88 -9.64 15.10
CA SER A 118 -17.72 -8.23 15.47
C SER A 118 -16.26 -7.79 15.68
N PRO A 119 -15.46 -8.40 16.60
CA PRO A 119 -14.10 -7.95 16.84
C PRO A 119 -13.17 -8.21 15.64
N GLY A 120 -13.44 -9.25 14.84
CA GLY A 120 -12.70 -9.51 13.62
C GLY A 120 -12.89 -8.41 12.59
N HIS A 121 -14.13 -7.97 12.35
CA HIS A 121 -14.38 -6.88 11.41
C HIS A 121 -13.79 -5.55 11.89
N ALA A 122 -13.83 -5.26 13.20
CA ALA A 122 -13.17 -4.08 13.76
C ALA A 122 -11.66 -4.09 13.49
N LEU A 123 -11.00 -5.22 13.75
CA LEU A 123 -9.57 -5.38 13.47
C LEU A 123 -9.27 -5.28 11.96
N GLY A 124 -10.10 -5.88 11.11
CA GLY A 124 -9.98 -5.79 9.65
C GLY A 124 -10.08 -4.34 9.14
N SER A 125 -10.99 -3.55 9.72
CA SER A 125 -11.12 -2.11 9.40
C SER A 125 -9.84 -1.34 9.76
N ILE A 126 -9.32 -1.55 10.97
CA ILE A 126 -8.08 -0.91 11.45
C ILE A 126 -6.91 -1.26 10.52
N VAL A 127 -6.74 -2.54 10.17
CA VAL A 127 -5.67 -2.99 9.26
C VAL A 127 -5.78 -2.33 7.89
N LEU A 128 -6.98 -2.22 7.33
CA LEU A 128 -7.19 -1.56 6.04
C LEU A 128 -6.88 -0.06 6.09
N VAL A 129 -7.22 0.63 7.17
CA VAL A 129 -6.85 2.04 7.38
C VAL A 129 -5.32 2.17 7.46
N LEU A 130 -4.65 1.33 8.25
CA LEU A 130 -3.18 1.31 8.32
C LEU A 130 -2.54 1.00 6.97
N ALA A 131 -3.14 0.12 6.17
CA ALA A 131 -2.69 -0.19 4.81
C ALA A 131 -2.80 1.03 3.87
N VAL A 132 -3.90 1.79 3.93
CA VAL A 132 -4.06 3.05 3.18
C VAL A 132 -2.99 4.05 3.57
N PHE A 133 -2.78 4.30 4.87
CA PHE A 133 -1.74 5.22 5.33
C PHE A 133 -0.34 4.76 4.90
N THR A 134 -0.06 3.46 4.99
CA THR A 134 1.23 2.89 4.57
C THR A 134 1.46 3.10 3.08
N ALA A 135 0.47 2.86 2.22
CA ALA A 135 0.59 3.07 0.77
C ALA A 135 0.83 4.54 0.40
N VAL A 136 0.23 5.49 1.13
CA VAL A 136 0.45 6.93 0.93
C VAL A 136 1.85 7.33 1.39
N LEU A 137 2.27 6.88 2.57
CA LEU A 137 3.59 7.19 3.14
C LEU A 137 4.76 6.64 2.30
N GLN A 138 4.56 5.49 1.63
CA GLN A 138 5.53 4.98 0.67
C GLN A 138 5.85 5.99 -0.44
N GLY A 139 4.86 6.78 -0.90
CA GLY A 139 5.09 7.85 -1.88
C GLY A 139 5.71 9.12 -1.30
N ALA A 140 5.41 9.45 -0.03
CA ALA A 140 5.80 10.73 0.57
C ALA A 140 7.28 10.81 0.99
N GLY A 141 7.94 9.68 1.28
CA GLY A 141 9.31 9.67 1.82
C GLY A 141 10.37 10.29 0.89
N HIS A 142 10.10 10.34 -0.42
CA HIS A 142 11.09 10.77 -1.40
C HIS A 142 11.00 12.26 -1.75
N GLU A 143 9.82 12.89 -1.58
CA GLU A 143 9.64 14.33 -1.82
C GLU A 143 10.42 15.18 -0.81
N ALA A 144 10.43 14.77 0.47
CA ALA A 144 11.14 15.49 1.54
C ALA A 144 12.67 15.53 1.36
N THR A 145 13.25 14.51 0.70
CA THR A 145 14.69 14.47 0.42
C THR A 145 15.09 15.46 -0.68
N LYS A 146 14.18 15.75 -1.62
CA LYS A 146 14.41 16.70 -2.73
C LYS A 146 14.57 18.12 -2.21
N GLU A 147 13.67 18.57 -1.35
CA GLU A 147 13.70 19.94 -0.81
C GLU A 147 14.98 20.21 -0.02
N ARG A 148 15.46 19.21 0.72
CA ARG A 148 16.71 19.33 1.49
C ARG A 148 17.93 19.50 0.58
N ASN A 149 18.00 18.75 -0.53
CA ASN A 149 19.14 18.84 -1.46
C ASN A 149 19.12 20.11 -2.33
N PHE A 150 17.94 20.57 -2.76
CA PHE A 150 17.82 21.84 -3.50
C PHE A 150 18.13 23.05 -2.63
N GLY A 151 17.71 23.05 -1.36
CA GLY A 151 18.02 24.13 -0.43
C GLY A 151 19.52 24.29 -0.15
N LEU A 152 20.26 23.18 -0.07
CA LEU A 152 21.72 23.21 0.15
C LEU A 152 22.49 23.66 -1.09
N GLY A 153 22.01 23.36 -2.30
CA GLY A 153 22.64 23.82 -3.54
C GLY A 153 22.54 25.33 -3.77
N LEU A 154 21.47 25.96 -3.26
CA LEU A 154 21.23 27.40 -3.40
C LEU A 154 22.00 28.25 -2.38
N VAL A 155 22.49 27.65 -1.30
CA VAL A 155 23.31 28.33 -0.28
C VAL A 155 24.81 28.30 -0.65
N LEU A 156 25.21 27.45 -1.59
CA LEU A 156 26.60 27.28 -2.04
C LEU A 156 26.93 27.96 -3.38
N MET A 157 26.00 28.76 -3.91
CA MET A 157 26.19 29.63 -5.08
C MET A 157 26.08 31.09 -4.68
#